data_AF-A0A4Q1TKB5-F1
#
_entry.id   AF-A0A4Q1TKB5-F1
#
_cell.length_a   1.000
_cell.length_b   1.000
_cell.length_c   1.000
_cell.angle_alpha   90.00
_cell.angle_beta   90.00
_cell.angle_gamma   90.00
#
_symmetry.space_group_name_H-M   'P 1'
#
loop_
_entity.id
_entity.type
_entity.pdbx_description
1 polymer ?
#
loop_
_entity_poly.entity_id
_entity_poly.type
_entity_poly.pdbx_seq_one_letter_code
_entity_poly.pdbx_strand_id
1 'polypeptide(L)'
;MLTIKTRLSHLRLKAFSLIEVVVGLGLMMVILLLWQPLLTGIQRFTRQDQYLIHALRAEQDLQADIRSHKMKDVKVKESSVLLQGQSGAETKTYTFEFYAKRGSEGMIRTRSNFDGHVPLFMQIKSAKFQAAPQGFLYTLRLKSAQTFEGGVFLEP
;
A
#
# COMPACT_ATOMS: atom_id res chain seq x y z
N MET A 1 -12.38 8.55 -75.56
CA MET A 1 -11.14 9.05 -74.91
C MET A 1 -11.55 10.23 -74.05
N LEU A 2 -11.75 10.01 -72.74
CA LEU A 2 -12.37 11.01 -71.84
C LEU A 2 -11.29 11.64 -70.97
N THR A 3 -10.96 12.90 -71.23
CA THR A 3 -9.91 13.63 -70.50
C THR A 3 -10.48 14.11 -69.16
N ILE A 4 -10.16 13.40 -68.08
CA ILE A 4 -10.52 13.82 -66.71
C ILE A 4 -9.60 14.98 -66.32
N LYS A 5 -10.14 16.21 -66.36
CA LYS A 5 -9.51 17.38 -65.73
C LYS A 5 -9.53 17.20 -64.22
N THR A 6 -8.40 16.83 -63.64
CA THR A 6 -8.13 16.95 -62.21
C THR A 6 -8.15 18.42 -61.81
N ARG A 7 -9.27 18.89 -61.24
CA ARG A 7 -9.27 20.15 -60.52
C ARG A 7 -8.52 19.92 -59.22
N LEU A 8 -7.29 20.44 -59.17
CA LEU A 8 -6.54 20.60 -57.94
C LEU A 8 -7.39 21.46 -57.01
N SER A 9 -8.06 20.83 -56.04
CA SER A 9 -8.76 21.53 -54.98
C SER A 9 -7.71 22.31 -54.19
N HIS A 10 -7.70 23.63 -54.38
CA HIS A 10 -7.03 24.57 -53.48
C HIS A 10 -7.44 24.22 -52.04
N LEU A 11 -6.53 23.61 -51.28
CA LEU A 11 -6.60 23.61 -49.82
C LEU A 11 -6.46 25.06 -49.38
N ARG A 12 -7.58 25.79 -49.35
CA ARG A 12 -7.70 27.03 -48.58
C ARG A 12 -7.53 26.62 -47.13
N LEU A 13 -6.32 26.81 -46.60
CA LEU A 13 -6.11 26.94 -45.16
C LEU A 13 -7.00 28.11 -44.71
N LYS A 14 -8.18 27.80 -44.14
CA LYS A 14 -8.98 28.81 -43.45
C LYS A 14 -8.08 29.33 -42.33
N ALA A 15 -7.75 30.62 -42.36
CA ALA A 15 -7.10 31.26 -41.23
C ALA A 15 -7.95 30.98 -39.98
N PHE A 16 -7.34 30.39 -38.96
CA PHE A 16 -7.99 30.12 -37.69
C PHE A 16 -8.62 31.41 -37.17
N SER A 17 -9.87 31.34 -36.70
CA SER A 17 -10.52 32.50 -36.11
C SER A 17 -9.77 32.89 -34.83
N LEU A 18 -9.58 34.19 -34.57
CA LEU A 18 -8.95 34.69 -33.34
C LEU A 18 -9.62 34.11 -32.09
N ILE A 19 -10.95 33.92 -32.15
CA ILE A 19 -11.74 33.31 -31.08
C ILE A 19 -11.31 31.86 -30.84
N GLU A 20 -11.06 31.10 -31.90
CA GLU A 20 -10.64 29.70 -31.82
C GLU A 20 -9.25 29.56 -31.17
N VAL A 21 -8.35 30.50 -31.47
CA VAL A 21 -7.02 30.55 -30.83
C VAL A 21 -7.13 30.91 -29.34
N VAL A 22 -7.96 31.89 -28.99
CA VAL A 22 -8.16 32.30 -27.59
C VAL A 22 -8.82 31.18 -26.78
N VAL A 23 -9.81 30.50 -27.34
CA VAL A 23 -10.46 29.34 -26.71
C VAL A 23 -9.47 28.18 -26.54
N GLY A 24 -8.63 27.90 -27.55
CA GLY A 24 -7.59 26.88 -27.47
C GLY A 24 -6.54 27.17 -26.39
N LEU A 25 -6.08 28.43 -26.29
CA LEU A 25 -5.14 28.85 -25.25
C LEU A 25 -5.76 28.77 -23.85
N GLY A 26 -7.04 29.15 -23.71
CA GLY A 26 -7.78 29.01 -22.45
C GLY A 26 -7.90 27.56 -22.01
N LEU A 27 -8.25 26.64 -22.93
CA LEU A 27 -8.28 25.20 -22.67
C LEU A 27 -6.92 24.65 -22.27
N MET A 28 -5.86 25.05 -22.97
CA MET A 28 -4.49 24.62 -22.64
C MET A 28 -4.08 25.09 -21.23
N MET A 29 -4.41 26.33 -20.87
CA MET A 29 -4.14 26.87 -19.55
C MET A 29 -4.89 26.11 -18.44
N VAL A 30 -6.18 25.78 -18.67
CA VAL A 30 -6.98 24.99 -17.74
C VAL A 30 -6.38 23.59 -17.55
N ILE A 31 -5.97 22.93 -18.63
CA ILE A 31 -5.33 21.60 -18.56
C ILE A 31 -4.03 21.67 -17.74
N LEU A 32 -3.18 22.67 -17.99
CA LEU A 32 -1.91 22.82 -17.27
C LEU A 32 -2.12 23.09 -15.77
N LEU A 33 -3.12 23.90 -15.41
CA LEU A 33 -3.45 24.19 -14.01
C LEU A 33 -4.04 22.97 -13.29
N LEU A 34 -4.85 22.16 -13.97
CA LEU A 34 -5.46 20.96 -13.40
C LEU A 34 -4.54 19.74 -13.40
N TRP A 35 -3.45 19.75 -14.19
CA TRP A 35 -2.51 18.64 -14.29
C TRP A 35 -1.74 18.38 -12.99
N GLN A 36 -1.24 19.43 -12.33
CA GLN A 36 -0.49 19.31 -11.07
C GLN A 36 -1.31 18.71 -9.92
N PRO A 37 -2.53 19.19 -9.58
CA PRO A 37 -3.33 18.60 -8.52
C PRO A 37 -3.75 17.16 -8.85
N LEU A 38 -4.01 16.85 -10.11
CA LEU A 38 -4.37 15.50 -10.55
C LEU A 38 -3.20 14.51 -10.37
N LEU A 39 -1.99 14.88 -10.78
CA LEU A 39 -0.78 14.10 -10.55
C LEU A 39 -0.49 13.92 -9.06
N THR A 40 -0.66 14.98 -8.27
CA THR A 40 -0.45 14.91 -6.82
C THR A 40 -1.46 13.97 -6.15
N GLY A 41 -2.71 13.97 -6.62
CA GLY A 41 -3.74 13.02 -6.19
C GLY A 41 -3.34 11.58 -6.49
N ILE A 42 -2.99 11.29 -7.75
CA ILE A 42 -2.57 9.94 -8.19
C ILE A 42 -1.36 9.46 -7.38
N GLN A 43 -0.35 10.31 -7.18
CA GLN A 43 0.85 9.96 -6.39
C GLN A 43 0.52 9.58 -4.94
N ARG A 44 -0.46 10.23 -4.31
CA ARG A 44 -0.90 9.87 -2.95
C ARG A 44 -1.54 8.49 -2.92
N PHE A 45 -2.40 8.18 -3.90
CA PHE A 45 -2.99 6.85 -4.03
C PHE A 45 -1.94 5.78 -4.30
N THR A 46 -1.03 6.00 -5.25
CA THR A 46 0.05 5.04 -5.57
C THR A 46 0.94 4.74 -4.37
N ARG A 47 1.27 5.75 -3.54
CA ARG A 47 2.03 5.52 -2.30
C ARG A 47 1.26 4.67 -1.30
N GLN A 48 -0.03 4.93 -1.12
CA GLN A 48 -0.88 4.15 -0.22
C GLN A 48 -0.98 2.68 -0.68
N ASP A 49 -1.14 2.46 -1.99
CA ASP A 49 -1.21 1.12 -2.57
C ASP A 49 0.11 0.35 -2.42
N GLN A 50 1.25 1.02 -2.64
CA GLN A 50 2.55 0.40 -2.40
C GLN A 50 2.72 -0.04 -0.95
N TYR A 51 2.32 0.77 0.02
CA TYR A 51 2.39 0.38 1.45
C TYR A 51 1.51 -0.83 1.76
N LEU A 52 0.29 -0.88 1.21
CA LEU A 52 -0.62 -2.01 1.40
C LEU A 52 -0.05 -3.29 0.77
N ILE A 53 0.51 -3.20 -0.44
CA ILE A 53 1.16 -4.34 -1.11
C ILE A 53 2.36 -4.84 -0.30
N HIS A 54 3.21 -3.94 0.21
CA HIS A 54 4.34 -4.32 1.06
C HIS A 54 3.88 -5.00 2.35
N ALA A 55 2.82 -4.49 2.98
CA ALA A 55 2.26 -5.08 4.20
C ALA A 55 1.70 -6.49 3.95
N LEU A 56 0.90 -6.66 2.90
CA LEU A 56 0.36 -7.97 2.52
C LEU A 56 1.45 -8.97 2.18
N ARG A 57 2.49 -8.54 1.46
CA ARG A 57 3.65 -9.39 1.17
C ARG A 57 4.37 -9.81 2.45
N ALA A 58 4.60 -8.87 3.36
CA ALA A 58 5.26 -9.16 4.63
C ALA A 58 4.43 -10.10 5.52
N GLU A 59 3.10 -10.02 5.45
CA GLU A 59 2.19 -10.99 6.10
C GLU A 59 2.28 -12.39 5.46
N GLN A 60 2.34 -12.47 4.12
CA GLN A 60 2.54 -13.74 3.43
C GLN A 60 3.89 -14.38 3.76
N ASP A 61 4.97 -13.58 3.73
CA ASP A 61 6.32 -14.02 4.08
C ASP A 61 6.36 -14.52 5.54
N LEU A 62 5.71 -13.78 6.44
CA LEU A 62 5.56 -14.18 7.83
C LEU A 62 4.79 -15.50 7.97
N GLN A 63 3.67 -15.66 7.26
CA GLN A 63 2.88 -16.89 7.31
C GLN A 63 3.69 -18.08 6.79
N ALA A 64 4.52 -17.89 5.77
CA ALA A 64 5.47 -18.91 5.29
C ALA A 64 6.56 -19.22 6.33
N ASP A 65 7.07 -18.21 7.03
CA ASP A 65 8.04 -18.36 8.12
C ASP A 65 7.46 -19.15 9.31
N ILE A 66 6.21 -18.88 9.67
CA ILE A 66 5.49 -19.55 10.75
C ILE A 66 5.33 -21.04 10.47
N ARG A 67 5.00 -21.39 9.22
CA ARG A 67 4.89 -22.79 8.77
C ARG A 67 6.24 -23.48 8.75
N SER A 68 7.25 -22.85 8.14
CA SER A 68 8.59 -23.45 8.04
C SER A 68 9.27 -23.69 9.40
N HIS A 69 8.98 -22.85 10.40
CA HIS A 69 9.56 -22.96 11.74
C HIS A 69 8.62 -23.55 12.79
N LYS A 70 7.47 -24.10 12.37
CA LYS A 70 6.49 -24.77 13.24
C LYS A 70 6.23 -23.99 14.52
N MET A 71 5.78 -22.75 14.38
CA MET A 71 5.40 -21.92 15.53
C MET A 71 4.22 -22.55 16.25
N LYS A 72 4.31 -22.70 17.57
CA LYS A 72 3.31 -23.39 18.40
C LYS A 72 2.82 -22.57 19.57
N ASP A 73 3.66 -21.68 20.09
CA ASP A 73 3.31 -20.86 21.26
C ASP A 73 3.00 -19.43 20.85
N VAL A 74 1.84 -18.93 21.29
CA VAL A 74 1.44 -17.53 21.14
C VAL A 74 1.20 -16.92 22.51
N LYS A 75 1.87 -15.81 22.78
CA LYS A 75 1.61 -14.97 23.95
C LYS A 75 1.18 -13.60 23.49
N VAL A 76 -0.11 -13.32 23.62
CA VAL A 76 -0.70 -12.00 23.34
C VAL A 76 -0.64 -11.15 24.61
N LYS A 77 -0.10 -9.93 24.48
CA LYS A 77 -0.17 -8.84 25.45
C LYS A 77 -0.90 -7.66 24.79
N GLU A 78 -1.30 -6.65 25.56
CA GLU A 78 -2.10 -5.52 25.08
C GLU A 78 -1.56 -4.86 23.80
N SER A 79 -0.24 -4.69 23.69
CA SER A 79 0.41 -4.00 22.56
C SER A 79 1.39 -4.88 21.79
N SER A 80 1.48 -6.17 22.10
CA SER A 80 2.46 -7.05 21.47
C SER A 80 2.03 -8.51 21.41
N VAL A 81 2.45 -9.23 20.37
CA VAL A 81 2.30 -10.68 20.28
C VAL A 81 3.67 -11.31 20.17
N LEU A 82 3.92 -12.35 20.95
CA LEU A 82 5.13 -13.15 20.87
C LEU A 82 4.79 -14.55 20.35
N LEU A 83 5.44 -14.94 19.26
CA LEU A 83 5.37 -16.26 18.66
C LEU A 83 6.67 -17.01 18.94
N GLN A 84 6.57 -18.28 19.34
CA GLN A 84 7.71 -19.17 19.48
C GLN A 84 7.49 -20.47 18.73
N GLY A 85 8.53 -20.90 18.03
CA GLY A 85 8.54 -22.10 17.21
C GLY A 85 9.89 -22.80 17.24
N GLN A 86 9.88 -24.05 16.81
CA GLN A 86 11.06 -24.88 16.78
C GLN A 86 11.16 -25.61 15.43
N SER A 87 12.29 -25.41 14.74
CA SER A 87 12.64 -26.15 13.54
C SER A 87 13.93 -26.94 13.81
N GLY A 88 13.81 -28.25 13.98
CA GLY A 88 14.93 -29.08 14.43
C GLY A 88 15.45 -28.64 15.80
N ALA A 89 16.72 -28.25 15.89
CA ALA A 89 17.35 -27.76 17.13
C ALA A 89 17.25 -26.23 17.32
N GLU A 90 16.74 -25.50 16.34
CA GLU A 90 16.68 -24.03 16.39
C GLU A 90 15.33 -23.54 16.91
N THR A 91 15.35 -22.77 17.99
CA THR A 91 14.19 -22.02 18.48
C THR A 91 14.13 -20.65 17.81
N LYS A 92 12.98 -20.29 17.22
CA LYS A 92 12.77 -18.99 16.60
C LYS A 92 11.66 -18.23 17.33
N THR A 93 11.93 -16.99 17.70
CA THR A 93 10.94 -16.10 18.33
C THR A 93 10.64 -14.94 17.38
N TYR A 94 9.35 -14.63 17.21
CA TYR A 94 8.90 -13.40 16.57
C TYR A 94 8.13 -12.55 17.56
N THR A 95 8.47 -11.27 17.67
CA THR A 95 7.69 -10.31 18.46
C THR A 95 7.06 -9.28 17.54
N PHE A 96 5.74 -9.19 17.57
CA PHE A 96 4.92 -8.16 16.95
C PHE A 96 4.71 -7.07 17.97
N GLU A 97 5.10 -5.84 17.67
CA GLU A 97 4.94 -4.73 18.59
C GLU A 97 4.32 -3.54 17.87
N PHE A 98 3.33 -2.93 18.51
CA PHE A 98 2.89 -1.60 18.12
C PHE A 98 3.87 -0.56 18.66
N TYR A 99 4.56 0.13 17.75
CA TYR A 99 5.43 1.25 18.06
C TYR A 99 4.75 2.56 17.66
N ALA A 100 4.47 3.42 18.64
CA ALA A 100 3.95 4.76 18.40
C ALA A 100 5.09 5.78 18.30
N LYS A 101 5.28 6.38 17.12
CA LYS A 101 6.21 7.51 16.95
C LYS A 101 5.55 8.78 17.48
N ARG A 102 6.32 9.66 18.15
CA ARG A 102 5.84 11.00 18.54
C ARG A 102 5.33 11.72 17.28
N GLY A 103 4.04 12.06 17.25
CA GLY A 103 3.40 12.66 16.06
C GLY A 103 2.24 11.86 15.45
N SER A 104 1.62 10.93 16.17
CA SER A 104 0.43 10.14 15.75
C SER A 104 0.64 9.15 14.60
N GLU A 105 1.89 8.78 14.32
CA GLU A 105 2.24 7.74 13.34
C GLU A 105 2.75 6.51 14.08
N GLY A 106 1.89 5.49 14.17
CA GLY A 106 2.26 4.18 14.71
C GLY A 106 2.61 3.19 13.60
N MET A 107 3.35 2.16 13.97
CA MET A 107 3.68 1.03 13.09
C MET A 107 3.63 -0.27 13.87
N ILE A 108 3.30 -1.36 13.19
CA ILE A 108 3.59 -2.71 13.68
C ILE A 108 4.90 -3.15 13.06
N ARG A 109 5.80 -3.57 13.92
CA ARG A 109 7.07 -4.16 13.52
C ARG A 109 7.18 -5.59 14.01
N THR A 110 7.82 -6.43 13.22
CA THR A 110 8.30 -7.73 13.68
C THR A 110 9.77 -7.65 14.04
N ARG A 111 10.13 -8.33 15.13
CA ARG A 111 11.51 -8.58 15.53
C ARG A 111 11.74 -10.09 15.57
N SER A 112 12.80 -10.57 14.93
CA SER A 112 13.27 -11.96 15.05
C SER A 112 14.46 -12.05 16.02
N ASN A 113 14.89 -13.27 16.35
CA ASN A 113 16.03 -13.53 17.24
C ASN A 113 17.35 -12.85 16.84
N PHE A 114 17.57 -12.56 15.55
CA PHE A 114 18.87 -12.12 15.02
C PHE A 114 19.07 -10.60 14.96
N ASP A 115 18.21 -9.87 15.65
CA ASP A 115 18.18 -8.41 15.73
C ASP A 115 17.85 -7.71 14.40
N GLY A 116 17.03 -6.67 14.49
CA GLY A 116 16.43 -6.01 13.33
C GLY A 116 14.90 -5.92 13.44
N HIS A 117 14.36 -4.82 12.94
CA HIS A 117 12.92 -4.55 12.91
C HIS A 117 12.44 -4.49 11.47
N VAL A 118 11.50 -5.36 11.11
CA VAL A 118 10.81 -5.28 9.82
C VAL A 118 9.47 -4.59 10.02
N PRO A 119 9.21 -3.43 9.37
CA PRO A 119 7.89 -2.81 9.39
C PRO A 119 6.90 -3.70 8.63
N LEU A 120 5.85 -4.17 9.29
CA LEU A 120 4.75 -4.88 8.64
C LEU A 120 3.64 -3.92 8.22
N PHE A 121 3.20 -3.08 9.15
CA PHE A 121 2.14 -2.11 8.92
C PHE A 121 2.62 -0.75 9.37
N MET A 122 2.40 0.29 8.58
CA MET A 122 2.78 1.67 8.88
C MET A 122 1.56 2.58 8.87
N GLN A 123 1.71 3.80 9.41
CA GLN A 123 0.64 4.80 9.47
C GLN A 123 -0.62 4.31 10.20
N ILE A 124 -0.39 3.54 11.27
CA ILE A 124 -1.44 2.97 12.11
C ILE A 124 -1.70 3.93 13.28
N LYS A 125 -2.97 4.20 13.56
CA LYS A 125 -3.42 4.98 14.71
C LYS A 125 -3.48 4.13 15.98
N SER A 126 -3.94 2.88 15.85
CA SER A 126 -4.01 1.91 16.95
C SER A 126 -4.00 0.49 16.43
N ALA A 127 -3.43 -0.44 17.19
CA ALA A 127 -3.52 -1.88 16.97
C ALA A 127 -4.14 -2.56 18.19
N LYS A 128 -4.96 -3.58 17.96
CA LYS A 128 -5.44 -4.49 18.99
C LYS A 128 -5.10 -5.91 18.57
N PHE A 129 -4.53 -6.67 19.48
CA PHE A 129 -4.24 -8.09 19.29
C PHE A 129 -5.18 -8.92 20.16
N GLN A 130 -5.65 -10.03 19.63
CA GLN A 130 -6.55 -10.95 20.32
C GLN A 130 -6.04 -12.37 20.13
N ALA A 131 -5.98 -13.14 21.22
CA ALA A 131 -5.63 -14.56 21.14
C ALA A 131 -6.75 -15.33 20.43
N ALA A 132 -6.38 -16.30 19.59
CA ALA A 132 -7.31 -17.19 18.92
C ALA A 132 -6.86 -18.65 19.11
N PRO A 133 -7.78 -19.63 19.03
CA PRO A 133 -7.45 -21.05 19.27
C PRO A 133 -6.33 -21.60 18.36
N GLN A 134 -6.16 -21.02 17.17
CA GLN A 134 -5.15 -21.40 16.19
C GLN A 134 -4.16 -20.27 15.92
N GLY A 135 -3.91 -19.36 16.87
CA GLY A 135 -2.93 -18.28 16.69
C GLY A 135 -3.36 -16.95 17.30
N PHE A 136 -3.37 -15.89 16.51
CA PHE A 136 -3.89 -14.59 16.95
C PHE A 136 -4.56 -13.82 15.83
N LEU A 137 -5.54 -13.01 16.21
CA LEU A 137 -6.18 -12.03 15.36
C LEU A 137 -5.66 -10.64 15.70
N TYR A 138 -5.71 -9.76 14.72
CA TYR A 138 -5.34 -8.37 14.91
C TYR A 138 -6.31 -7.44 14.18
N THR A 139 -6.61 -6.32 14.84
CA THR A 139 -7.42 -5.25 14.30
C THR A 139 -6.59 -3.97 14.28
N LEU A 140 -6.37 -3.43 13.08
CA LEU A 140 -5.60 -2.22 12.84
C LEU A 140 -6.53 -1.09 12.45
N ARG A 141 -6.28 0.08 13.03
CA ARG A 141 -6.94 1.31 12.59
C ARG A 141 -5.92 2.19 11.89
N LEU A 142 -6.06 2.37 10.59
CA LEU A 142 -5.18 3.22 9.79
C LEU A 142 -5.50 4.71 10.03
N LYS A 143 -4.56 5.58 9.69
CA LYS A 143 -4.76 7.04 9.74
C LYS A 143 -5.90 7.51 8.82
N SER A 144 -6.12 6.80 7.71
CA SER A 144 -7.25 7.03 6.79
C SER A 144 -8.62 6.69 7.38
N ALA A 145 -8.69 6.34 8.67
CA ALA A 145 -9.87 5.84 9.39
C ALA A 145 -10.40 4.48 8.89
N GLN A 146 -9.73 3.85 7.93
CA GLN A 146 -10.02 2.49 7.52
C GLN A 146 -9.58 1.50 8.59
N THR A 147 -10.44 0.52 8.86
CA THR A 147 -10.15 -0.61 9.72
C THR A 147 -9.67 -1.77 8.86
N PHE A 148 -8.60 -2.43 9.31
CA PHE A 148 -8.08 -3.64 8.69
C PHE A 148 -8.08 -4.75 9.74
N GLU A 149 -8.62 -5.91 9.36
CA GLU A 149 -8.69 -7.08 10.21
C GLU A 149 -7.93 -8.20 9.52
N GLY A 150 -7.11 -8.90 10.31
CA GLY A 150 -6.31 -10.00 9.82
C GLY A 150 -6.00 -10.98 10.93
N GLY A 151 -5.35 -12.06 10.56
CA GLY A 151 -5.08 -13.16 11.46
C GLY A 151 -3.88 -13.95 11.02
N VAL A 152 -3.09 -14.33 12.00
CA VAL A 152 -1.95 -15.22 11.81
C VAL A 152 -2.30 -16.56 12.43
N PHE A 153 -2.30 -17.59 11.60
CA PHE A 153 -2.70 -18.94 11.98
C PHE A 153 -1.46 -19.80 12.18
N LEU A 154 -1.38 -20.48 13.31
CA LEU A 154 -0.42 -21.53 13.58
C LEU A 154 -0.89 -22.81 12.90
N GLU A 155 0.06 -23.62 12.42
CA GLU A 155 -0.26 -24.99 12.00
C GLU A 155 -0.56 -25.87 13.22
N PRO A 156 -1.48 -26.85 13.07
CA PRO A 156 -1.74 -27.85 14.10
C PRO A 156 -0.53 -28.75 14.41
#